data_AF-A0A6G2ICA5-F1
#
_entry.id   AF-A0A6G2ICA5-F1
#
_cell.length_a   1.000
_cell.length_b   1.000
_cell.length_c   1.000
_cell.angle_alpha   90.00
_cell.angle_beta   90.00
_cell.angle_gamma   90.00
#
_symmetry.space_group_name_H-M   'P 1'
#
loop_
_entity.id
_entity.type
_entity.pdbx_description
1 polymer ?
#
loop_
_entity_poly.entity_id
_entity_poly.type
_entity_poly.pdbx_seq_one_letter_code
_entity_poly.pdbx_strand_id
1 'polypeptide(L)'
;MYRQGDVLIVSVAEEAVPAHVAHAPREPRDARGRLVLALGEVTGHAHAVVGPGELVREPGPFGPLLLHLPQGGRVVHEEHATIALPKGWFRVIRQREYVPGSVRIVAD
;
A
#
# COMPACT_ATOMS: atom_id res chain seq x y z
N MET A 1 -12.42 2.37 -6.35
CA MET A 1 -11.01 1.90 -6.33
C MET A 1 -10.12 3.04 -6.80
N TYR A 2 -8.89 3.10 -6.30
CA TYR A 2 -7.90 4.13 -6.63
C TYR A 2 -6.59 3.46 -7.04
N ARG A 3 -5.84 4.06 -7.95
CA ARG A 3 -4.57 3.50 -8.42
C ARG A 3 -3.51 4.59 -8.54
N GLN A 4 -2.29 4.29 -8.14
CA GLN A 4 -1.12 5.13 -8.28
C GLN A 4 0.09 4.23 -8.54
N GLY A 5 0.73 4.34 -9.72
CA GLY A 5 1.85 3.46 -10.08
C GLY A 5 1.52 1.98 -9.93
N ASP A 6 2.31 1.29 -9.09
CA ASP A 6 2.20 -0.12 -8.74
C ASP A 6 1.28 -0.39 -7.54
N VAL A 7 0.56 0.61 -7.03
CA VAL A 7 -0.36 0.46 -5.90
C VAL A 7 -1.82 0.59 -6.35
N LEU A 8 -2.61 -0.45 -6.04
CA LEU A 8 -4.08 -0.45 -6.14
C LEU A 8 -4.69 -0.39 -4.74
N ILE A 9 -5.60 0.56 -4.51
CA ILE A 9 -6.28 0.80 -3.24
C ILE A 9 -7.78 0.55 -3.43
N VAL A 10 -8.32 -0.40 -2.68
CA VAL A 10 -9.70 -0.85 -2.78
C VAL A 10 -10.37 -0.66 -1.43
N SER A 11 -11.53 0.00 -1.39
CA SER A 11 -12.31 0.14 -0.17
C SER A 11 -12.73 -1.22 0.37
N VAL A 12 -12.69 -1.37 1.69
CA VAL A 12 -13.14 -2.56 2.41
C VAL A 12 -14.27 -2.11 3.34
N ALA A 13 -15.40 -2.82 3.32
CA ALA A 13 -16.48 -2.61 4.28
C ALA A 13 -15.98 -2.96 5.69
N GLU A 14 -16.42 -2.22 6.71
CA GLU A 14 -15.90 -2.37 8.08
C GLU A 14 -16.15 -3.78 8.64
N GLU A 15 -17.32 -4.35 8.35
CA GLU A 15 -17.71 -5.72 8.66
C GLU A 15 -16.88 -6.80 7.95
N ALA A 16 -16.18 -6.43 6.87
CA ALA A 16 -15.29 -7.31 6.11
C ALA A 16 -13.82 -7.21 6.53
N VAL A 17 -13.51 -6.36 7.52
CA VAL A 17 -12.16 -6.27 8.11
C VAL A 17 -11.92 -7.53 8.97
N PRO A 18 -10.84 -8.29 8.73
CA PRO A 18 -10.56 -9.48 9.52
C PRO A 18 -10.38 -9.18 11.01
N ALA A 19 -11.00 -9.99 11.89
CA ALA A 19 -10.98 -9.76 13.34
C ALA A 19 -9.56 -9.67 13.94
N HIS A 20 -8.59 -10.40 13.38
CA HIS A 20 -7.21 -10.38 13.85
C HIS A 20 -6.54 -9.00 13.70
N VAL A 21 -7.05 -8.15 12.80
CA VAL A 21 -6.57 -6.78 12.57
C VAL A 21 -6.78 -5.91 13.80
N ALA A 22 -7.64 -6.25 14.75
CA ALA A 22 -7.74 -5.48 16.00
C ALA A 22 -6.48 -5.62 16.88
N HIS A 23 -5.75 -6.73 16.76
CA HIS A 23 -4.62 -7.07 17.63
C HIS A 23 -3.28 -7.21 16.89
N ALA A 24 -3.30 -7.10 15.55
CA ALA A 24 -2.10 -7.19 14.73
C ALA A 24 -1.09 -6.07 15.05
N PRO A 25 0.22 -6.28 14.86
CA PRO A 25 1.18 -5.19 14.91
C PRO A 25 0.88 -4.17 13.79
N ARG A 26 1.03 -2.88 14.11
CA ARG A 26 0.96 -1.81 13.09
C ARG A 26 2.29 -1.73 12.36
N GLU A 27 2.26 -1.49 11.06
CA GLU A 27 3.46 -1.12 10.32
C GLU A 27 3.98 0.23 10.87
N PRO A 28 5.30 0.36 11.08
CA PRO A 28 5.88 1.59 11.57
C PRO A 28 5.74 2.69 10.52
N ARG A 29 5.71 3.94 10.99
CA ARG A 29 5.85 5.10 10.11
C ARG A 29 7.32 5.26 9.73
N ASP A 30 7.56 5.83 8.54
CA ASP A 30 8.91 6.19 8.13
C ASP A 30 9.48 7.36 8.97
N ALA A 31 10.75 7.71 8.76
CA ALA A 31 11.40 8.81 9.46
C ALA A 31 10.73 10.19 9.23
N ARG A 32 9.88 10.31 8.21
CA ARG A 32 9.08 11.51 7.91
C ARG A 32 7.66 11.42 8.49
N GLY A 33 7.36 10.39 9.28
CA GLY A 33 6.06 10.17 9.90
C GLY A 33 4.97 9.67 8.95
N ARG A 34 5.33 9.18 7.75
CA ARG A 34 4.37 8.70 6.74
C ARG A 34 4.08 7.20 6.90
N LEU A 35 2.88 6.77 6.53
CA LEU A 35 2.57 5.35 6.35
C LEU A 35 2.95 4.95 4.93
N VAL A 36 3.98 4.13 4.77
CA VAL A 36 4.48 3.71 3.44
C VAL A 36 3.68 2.51 2.95
N LEU A 37 2.91 2.71 1.88
CA LEU A 37 2.11 1.68 1.22
C LEU A 37 2.97 0.80 0.31
N ALA A 38 3.90 1.42 -0.42
CA ALA A 38 4.93 0.76 -1.21
C ALA A 38 6.09 1.73 -1.44
N LEU A 39 7.29 1.18 -1.59
CA LEU A 39 8.42 1.94 -2.13
C LEU A 39 8.27 2.00 -3.65
N GLY A 40 8.47 3.19 -4.22
CA GLY A 40 8.47 3.38 -5.67
C GLY A 40 9.68 2.70 -6.33
N GLU A 41 9.68 2.70 -7.66
CA GLU A 41 10.77 2.09 -8.45
C GLU A 41 12.07 2.87 -8.34
N VAL A 42 11.99 4.18 -8.16
CA VAL A 42 13.13 5.07 -7.94
C VAL A 42 13.43 5.15 -6.45
N THR A 43 14.70 4.95 -6.08
CA THR A 43 15.17 5.03 -4.69
C THR A 43 14.77 6.35 -4.05
N GLY A 44 14.01 6.28 -2.96
CA GLY A 44 13.54 7.44 -2.22
C GLY A 44 12.12 7.88 -2.56
N HIS A 45 11.51 7.34 -3.63
CA HIS A 45 10.10 7.53 -3.91
C HIS A 45 9.25 6.55 -3.11
N ALA A 46 8.07 6.97 -2.68
CA ALA A 46 7.17 6.12 -1.91
C ALA A 46 5.71 6.50 -2.13
N HIS A 47 4.88 5.48 -2.33
CA HIS A 47 3.44 5.62 -2.19
C HIS A 47 3.15 5.68 -0.70
N ALA A 48 2.74 6.83 -0.19
CA ALA A 48 2.63 7.02 1.24
C ALA A 48 1.41 7.84 1.65
N VAL A 49 0.79 7.48 2.77
CA VAL A 49 -0.25 8.30 3.39
C VAL A 49 0.39 9.29 4.36
N VAL A 50 0.03 10.55 4.21
CA VAL A 50 0.34 11.62 5.18
C VAL A 50 -0.83 11.81 6.15
N GLY A 51 -0.51 12.04 7.42
CA GLY A 51 -1.50 12.27 8.48
C GLY A 51 -1.90 11.01 9.27
N PRO A 52 -2.99 11.09 10.06
CA PRO A 52 -3.41 10.03 10.97
C PRO A 52 -3.91 8.80 10.21
N GLY A 53 -3.79 7.64 10.85
CA GLY A 53 -4.19 6.35 10.29
C GLY A 53 -3.28 5.23 10.76
N GLU A 54 -3.67 4.02 10.40
CA GLU A 54 -2.97 2.79 10.73
C GLU A 54 -2.80 1.92 9.51
N LEU A 55 -1.71 1.17 9.47
CA LEU A 55 -1.40 0.24 8.41
C LEU A 55 -1.05 -1.10 9.05
N VAL A 56 -1.63 -2.17 8.52
CA VAL A 56 -1.39 -3.54 8.97
C VAL A 56 -1.01 -4.36 7.76
N ARG A 57 0.00 -5.22 7.90
CA ARG A 57 0.34 -6.21 6.90
C ARG A 57 -0.42 -7.49 7.17
N GLU A 58 -1.21 -7.92 6.19
CA GLU A 58 -1.85 -9.23 6.26
C GLU A 58 -0.78 -10.34 6.19
N PRO A 59 -0.98 -11.48 6.86
CA PRO A 59 -0.06 -12.60 6.81
C PRO A 59 0.14 -13.17 5.39
N GLY A 60 1.30 -13.81 5.18
CA GLY A 60 1.62 -14.51 3.95
C GLY A 60 2.65 -13.77 3.08
N PRO A 61 3.32 -14.49 2.15
CA PRO A 61 4.45 -13.95 1.39
C PRO A 61 4.08 -12.72 0.56
N PHE A 62 2.81 -12.61 0.17
CA PHE A 62 2.27 -11.53 -0.66
C PHE A 62 1.00 -10.93 -0.04
N GLY A 63 0.89 -11.00 1.29
CA GLY A 63 -0.24 -10.42 2.01
C GLY A 63 -0.38 -8.94 1.67
N PRO A 64 -1.60 -8.47 1.30
CA PRO A 64 -1.83 -7.05 1.06
C PRO A 64 -1.67 -6.26 2.36
N LEU A 65 -1.63 -4.94 2.26
CA LEU A 65 -1.76 -4.10 3.45
C LEU A 65 -3.24 -3.75 3.66
N LEU A 66 -3.67 -3.68 4.91
CA LEU A 66 -4.92 -3.07 5.31
C LEU A 66 -4.62 -1.70 5.92
N LEU A 67 -5.21 -0.67 5.33
CA LEU A 67 -5.08 0.72 5.70
C LEU A 67 -6.38 1.20 6.34
N HIS A 68 -6.29 1.76 7.54
CA HIS A 68 -7.41 2.42 8.23
C HIS A 68 -7.19 3.92 8.28
N LEU A 69 -8.16 4.68 7.76
CA LEU A 69 -8.16 6.14 7.75
C LEU A 69 -9.38 6.67 8.51
N PRO A 70 -9.28 6.95 9.82
CA PRO A 70 -10.45 7.36 10.62
C PRO A 70 -11.02 8.73 10.19
N GLN A 71 -10.20 9.58 9.58
CA GLN A 71 -10.56 10.94 9.15
C GLN A 71 -10.42 11.12 7.63
N GLY A 72 -10.20 10.03 6.89
CA GLY A 72 -9.70 10.09 5.52
C GLY A 72 -8.21 10.41 5.48
N GLY A 73 -7.66 10.55 4.28
CA GLY A 73 -6.23 10.75 4.10
C GLY A 73 -5.85 11.11 2.68
N ARG A 74 -4.57 11.41 2.49
CA ARG A 74 -3.99 11.69 1.18
C ARG A 74 -2.84 10.74 0.91
N VAL A 75 -2.91 10.04 -0.21
CA VAL A 75 -1.79 9.27 -0.74
C VAL A 75 -0.97 10.19 -1.63
N VAL A 76 0.30 10.36 -1.26
CA VAL A 76 1.27 11.15 -2.00
C VAL A 76 2.33 10.23 -2.59
N HIS A 77 2.92 10.68 -3.69
CA HIS A 77 4.09 10.08 -4.32
C HIS A 77 4.82 11.21 -5.03
N GLU A 78 6.13 11.11 -5.15
CA GLU A 78 7.00 12.15 -5.69
C GLU A 78 6.70 12.44 -7.17
N GLU A 79 6.27 11.43 -7.93
CA GLU A 79 5.99 11.54 -9.39
C GLU A 79 4.50 11.59 -9.77
N HIS A 80 3.60 11.25 -8.84
CA HIS A 80 2.19 11.09 -9.16
C HIS A 80 1.33 12.13 -8.45
N ALA A 81 0.19 12.47 -9.07
CA ALA A 81 -0.81 13.31 -8.44
C ALA A 81 -1.29 12.71 -7.10
N THR A 82 -1.58 13.59 -6.14
CA THR A 82 -2.11 13.20 -4.84
C THR A 82 -3.50 12.60 -4.98
N ILE A 83 -3.75 11.49 -4.30
CA ILE A 83 -5.07 10.86 -4.23
C ILE A 83 -5.69 11.16 -2.87
N ALA A 84 -6.88 11.76 -2.87
CA ALA A 84 -7.70 11.91 -1.67
C ALA A 84 -8.50 10.63 -1.43
N LEU A 85 -8.37 10.06 -0.24
CA LEU A 85 -9.14 8.91 0.23
C LEU A 85 -10.15 9.36 1.30
N PRO A 86 -11.42 8.93 1.21
CA PRO A 86 -12.39 9.19 2.27
C PRO A 86 -12.04 8.42 3.54
N LYS A 87 -12.76 8.70 4.63
CA LYS A 87 -12.66 7.91 5.85
C LYS A 87 -13.07 6.45 5.60
N GLY A 88 -12.40 5.51 6.27
CA GLY A 88 -12.76 4.09 6.24
C GLY A 88 -11.55 3.17 6.09
N TRP A 89 -11.85 1.94 5.68
CA TRP A 89 -10.88 0.86 5.50
C TRP A 89 -10.57 0.62 4.03
N PHE A 90 -9.31 0.29 3.76
CA PHE A 90 -8.82 0.01 2.42
C PHE A 90 -7.88 -1.18 2.42
N ARG A 91 -7.97 -2.00 1.38
CA ARG A 91 -6.96 -2.99 1.01
C ARG A 91 -6.03 -2.37 -0.02
N VAL A 92 -4.75 -2.41 0.27
CA VAL A 92 -3.67 -1.92 -0.58
C VAL A 92 -2.96 -3.12 -1.18
N ILE A 93 -3.04 -3.23 -2.50
CA ILE A 93 -2.51 -4.34 -3.27
C ILE A 93 -1.37 -3.79 -4.10
N ARG A 94 -0.17 -4.37 -3.93
CA ARG A 94 0.95 -4.08 -4.81
C ARG A 94 0.80 -4.88 -6.09
N GLN A 95 0.68 -4.18 -7.20
CA GLN A 95 0.70 -4.74 -8.53
C GLN A 95 2.10 -5.24 -8.83
N ARG A 96 2.15 -6.36 -9.54
CA ARG A 96 3.39 -7.03 -9.90
C ARG A 96 3.34 -7.36 -11.36
N GLU A 97 4.47 -7.15 -12.02
CA GLU A 97 4.66 -7.64 -13.37
C GLU A 97 4.88 -9.15 -13.33
N TYR A 98 4.22 -9.86 -14.24
CA TYR A 98 4.46 -11.27 -14.47
C TYR A 98 5.20 -11.40 -15.81
N VAL A 99 6.45 -11.90 -15.76
CA VAL A 99 7.24 -12.19 -16.95
C VAL A 99 7.38 -13.71 -17.08
N PRO A 100 6.57 -14.37 -17.93
CA PRO A 100 6.77 -15.79 -18.24
C PRO A 100 7.99 -16.00 -19.16
N GLY A 101 8.88 -16.93 -18.81
CA GLY A 101 9.82 -17.53 -19.77
C GLY A 101 11.23 -16.93 -19.91
N SER A 102 11.80 -16.25 -18.91
CA SER A 102 13.20 -15.77 -19.03
C SER A 102 14.24 -16.88 -18.83
N VAL A 103 14.41 -17.75 -19.83
CA VAL A 103 15.70 -18.43 -20.07
C VAL A 103 16.42 -17.63 -21.15
N ARG A 104 17.35 -16.76 -20.75
CA ARG A 104 18.27 -16.15 -21.71
C ARG A 104 19.50 -17.04 -21.80
N ILE A 105 19.73 -17.62 -22.98
CA ILE A 105 21.07 -18.05 -23.35
C ILE A 105 21.85 -16.78 -23.67
N VAL A 106 22.92 -16.55 -22.94
CA VAL A 106 23.89 -15.49 -23.22
C VAL A 106 24.70 -15.95 -24.42
N ALA A 107 24.70 -15.16 -25.49
CA ALA A 107 25.64 -15.29 -26.60
C ALA A 107 26.55 -14.06 -26.57
N ASP A 108 27.78 -14.27 -26.11
CA ASP A 108 28.97 -14.14 -26.96
C ASP A 108 29.83 -15.40 -26.74
#